data_AF-A0A920R9Z1-F1
#
_entry.id   AF-A0A920R9Z1-F1
#
_cell.length_a   1.000
_cell.length_b   1.000
_cell.length_c   1.000
_cell.angle_alpha   90.00
_cell.angle_beta   90.00
_cell.angle_gamma   90.00
#
_symmetry.space_group_name_H-M   'P 1'
#
loop_
_entity.id
_entity.type
_entity.pdbx_description
1 polymer ?
#
loop_
_entity_poly.entity_id
_entity_poly.type
_entity_poly.pdbx_seq_one_letter_code
_entity_poly.pdbx_strand_id
1 'polypeptide(L)'
;MSSLELADVDQFELPVLGHFIDGQEISGDGRTIDVFNPATGRVSKRVAMADAETFERALLAAQRAYPAWRHTPPQKRAQIMFRFKQLLEEHAEEICALVTAEHGKVIDDARGELGRGSKLWNMPVVFLNC
;
A
#
# COMPACT_ATOMS: atom_id res chain seq x y z
N MET A 1 -41.85 27.11 -3.43
CA MET A 1 -41.06 26.86 -4.66
C MET A 1 -39.89 27.82 -4.68
N SER A 2 -38.71 27.33 -5.07
CA SER A 2 -37.39 27.98 -5.03
C SER A 2 -36.75 28.03 -3.64
N SER A 3 -35.51 27.64 -3.42
CA SER A 3 -34.56 26.79 -4.14
C SER A 3 -33.62 26.34 -3.02
N LEU A 4 -33.54 25.04 -2.75
CA LEU A 4 -32.50 24.50 -1.89
C LEU A 4 -31.17 24.72 -2.63
N GLU A 5 -30.39 25.71 -2.20
CA GLU A 5 -28.98 25.79 -2.52
C GLU A 5 -28.34 24.50 -1.99
N LEU A 6 -28.09 23.57 -2.92
CA LEU A 6 -27.16 22.46 -2.71
C LEU A 6 -25.78 23.11 -2.56
N ALA A 7 -25.44 23.45 -1.32
CA ALA A 7 -24.11 23.87 -0.95
C ALA A 7 -23.11 22.84 -1.51
N ASP A 8 -22.20 23.36 -2.34
CA ASP A 8 -21.08 22.65 -2.94
C ASP A 8 -20.33 21.78 -1.92
N VAL A 9 -20.51 20.46 -1.99
CA VAL A 9 -19.80 19.50 -1.12
C VAL A 9 -18.50 18.98 -1.77
N ASP A 10 -17.93 19.72 -2.72
CA ASP A 10 -16.85 19.21 -3.59
C ASP A 10 -15.47 19.89 -3.42
N GLN A 11 -15.24 20.57 -2.28
CA GLN A 11 -13.93 21.15 -1.94
C GLN A 11 -13.17 20.40 -0.84
N PHE A 12 -13.31 19.08 -0.73
CA PHE A 12 -12.31 18.31 0.01
C PHE A 12 -11.15 17.99 -0.94
N GLU A 13 -9.99 18.63 -0.72
CA GLU A 13 -8.74 18.21 -1.37
C GLU A 13 -8.52 16.71 -1.09
N LEU A 14 -8.74 15.90 -2.11
CA LEU A 14 -8.59 14.45 -1.99
C LEU A 14 -7.10 14.12 -1.85
N PRO A 15 -6.73 13.23 -0.91
CA PRO A 15 -5.33 12.89 -0.70
C PRO A 15 -4.76 12.21 -1.94
N VAL A 16 -3.56 12.63 -2.34
CA VAL A 16 -2.80 12.05 -3.45
C VAL A 16 -1.76 11.07 -2.87
N LEU A 17 -1.89 9.80 -3.21
CA LEU A 17 -0.95 8.75 -2.85
C LEU A 17 0.24 8.77 -3.81
N GLY A 18 1.43 9.07 -3.28
CA GLY A 18 2.69 9.05 -4.02
C GLY A 18 3.37 7.67 -4.03
N HIS A 19 4.58 7.65 -4.57
CA HIS A 19 5.44 6.45 -4.59
C HIS A 19 6.37 6.44 -3.39
N PHE A 20 6.74 5.27 -2.88
CA PHE A 20 7.77 5.15 -1.83
C PHE A 20 9.01 4.45 -2.40
N ILE A 21 10.10 5.19 -2.60
CA ILE A 21 11.32 4.71 -3.27
C ILE A 21 12.53 5.11 -2.42
N ASP A 22 13.42 4.16 -2.16
CA ASP A 22 14.67 4.37 -1.39
C ASP A 22 14.46 5.02 -0.01
N GLY A 23 13.34 4.69 0.65
CA GLY A 23 13.00 5.22 1.97
C GLY A 23 12.33 6.60 1.95
N GLN A 24 11.96 7.13 0.78
CA GLN A 24 11.40 8.46 0.62
C GLN A 24 10.07 8.44 -0.14
N GLU A 25 9.17 9.35 0.20
CA GLU A 25 7.96 9.63 -0.58
C GLU A 25 8.31 10.49 -1.80
N ILE A 26 7.91 10.03 -2.98
CA ILE A 26 8.14 10.67 -4.27
C ILE A 26 6.78 10.93 -4.91
N SER A 27 6.48 12.20 -5.17
CA SER A 27 5.35 12.58 -6.00
C SER A 27 5.62 12.18 -7.46
N GLY A 28 4.61 11.62 -8.13
CA GLY A 28 4.69 11.32 -9.57
C GLY A 28 4.75 12.58 -10.43
N ASP A 29 4.59 12.44 -11.74
CA ASP A 29 4.71 13.53 -12.72
C ASP A 29 3.52 14.50 -12.77
N GLY A 30 2.71 14.52 -11.71
CA GLY A 30 1.48 15.31 -11.61
C GLY A 30 0.24 14.64 -12.22
N ARG A 31 0.39 13.58 -13.04
CA ARG A 31 -0.77 12.78 -13.48
C ARG A 31 -1.27 11.93 -12.33
N THR A 32 -2.58 11.86 -12.17
CA THR A 32 -3.21 11.06 -11.12
C THR A 32 -4.36 10.22 -11.66
N ILE A 33 -4.58 9.05 -11.05
CA ILE A 33 -5.76 8.21 -11.28
C ILE A 33 -6.67 8.29 -10.06
N ASP A 34 -7.97 8.48 -10.30
CA ASP A 34 -8.98 8.48 -9.25
C ASP A 34 -9.22 7.06 -8.71
N VAL A 35 -9.20 6.93 -7.38
CA VAL A 35 -9.58 5.73 -6.66
C VAL A 35 -11.03 5.87 -6.21
N PHE A 36 -11.88 5.02 -6.74
CA PHE A 36 -13.32 5.04 -6.44
C PHE A 36 -13.62 4.17 -5.23
N ASN A 37 -14.44 4.68 -4.31
CA ASN A 37 -15.03 3.85 -3.27
C ASN A 37 -16.24 3.10 -3.86
N PRO A 38 -16.18 1.76 -3.98
CA PRO A 38 -17.24 0.98 -4.63
C PRO A 38 -18.58 0.99 -3.87
N ALA A 39 -18.59 1.29 -2.57
CA ALA A 39 -19.82 1.37 -1.78
C ALA A 39 -20.59 2.68 -2.00
N THR A 40 -19.92 3.74 -2.46
CA THR A 40 -20.55 5.08 -2.64
C THR A 40 -20.46 5.61 -4.08
N GLY A 41 -19.60 5.02 -4.92
CA GLY A 41 -19.32 5.49 -6.27
C GLY A 41 -18.55 6.81 -6.34
N ARG A 42 -18.16 7.40 -5.20
CA ARG A 42 -17.41 8.66 -5.13
C ARG A 42 -15.91 8.41 -5.13
N VAL A 43 -15.14 9.38 -5.63
CA VAL A 43 -13.67 9.36 -5.54
C VAL A 43 -13.26 9.55 -4.08
N SER A 44 -12.46 8.63 -3.55
CA SER A 44 -11.97 8.65 -2.17
C SER A 44 -10.54 9.16 -2.05
N LYS A 45 -9.70 8.85 -3.05
CA LYS A 45 -8.27 9.24 -3.11
C LYS A 45 -7.84 9.37 -4.57
N ARG A 46 -6.65 9.90 -4.81
CA ARG A 46 -5.99 9.83 -6.12
C ARG A 46 -4.63 9.16 -5.99
N VAL A 47 -4.20 8.38 -6.96
CA VAL A 47 -2.86 7.77 -7.00
C VAL A 47 -2.03 8.49 -8.05
N ALA A 48 -0.84 8.94 -7.67
CA ALA A 48 0.11 9.54 -8.60
C ALA A 48 0.64 8.49 -9.59
N MET A 49 0.61 8.80 -10.88
CA MET A 49 1.15 7.94 -11.90
C MET A 49 2.67 8.02 -11.91
N ALA A 50 3.32 6.85 -12.03
CA ALA A 50 4.74 6.80 -12.28
C ALA A 50 5.01 7.07 -13.77
N ASP A 51 5.99 7.92 -14.04
CA ASP A 51 6.60 8.08 -15.35
C ASP A 51 7.84 7.19 -15.50
N ALA A 52 8.47 7.25 -16.68
CA ALA A 52 9.66 6.45 -16.96
C ALA A 52 10.82 6.78 -16.01
N GLU A 53 10.98 8.05 -15.63
CA GLU A 53 12.04 8.48 -14.70
C GLU A 53 11.79 7.95 -13.28
N THR A 54 10.55 8.03 -12.77
CA THR A 54 10.18 7.44 -11.47
C THR A 54 10.40 5.94 -11.46
N PHE A 55 10.06 5.26 -12.55
CA PHE A 55 10.33 3.83 -12.69
C PHE A 55 11.83 3.53 -12.70
N GLU A 56 12.64 4.28 -13.45
CA GLU A 56 14.10 4.11 -13.48
C GLU A 56 14.73 4.35 -12.11
N ARG A 57 14.27 5.38 -11.38
CA ARG A 57 14.70 5.64 -10.00
C ARG A 57 14.40 4.45 -9.08
N ALA A 58 13.20 3.88 -9.16
CA ALA A 58 12.83 2.68 -8.39
C ALA A 58 13.71 1.47 -8.75
N LEU A 59 13.95 1.25 -10.04
CA LEU A 59 14.79 0.17 -10.54
C LEU A 59 16.23 0.30 -10.02
N LEU A 60 16.84 1.47 -10.15
CA LEU A 60 18.21 1.72 -9.70
C LEU A 60 18.33 1.60 -8.18
N ALA A 61 17.33 2.08 -7.42
CA ALA A 61 17.31 1.91 -5.97
C ALA A 61 17.27 0.43 -5.56
N ALA A 62 16.41 -0.37 -6.20
CA ALA A 62 16.35 -1.82 -5.96
C ALA A 62 17.67 -2.52 -6.32
N GLN A 63 18.29 -2.17 -7.46
CA GLN A 63 19.59 -2.72 -7.87
C GLN A 63 20.71 -2.38 -6.89
N ARG A 64 20.72 -1.15 -6.34
CA ARG A 64 21.71 -0.74 -5.32
C ARG A 64 21.52 -1.49 -4.00
N ALA A 65 20.27 -1.70 -3.57
CA ALA A 65 19.96 -2.38 -2.31
C ALA A 65 20.21 -3.90 -2.38
N TYR A 66 20.04 -4.50 -3.56
CA TYR A 66 20.07 -5.96 -3.73
C TYR A 66 21.36 -6.64 -3.26
N PRO A 67 22.58 -6.17 -3.58
CA PRO A 67 23.82 -6.77 -3.07
C PRO A 67 23.88 -6.88 -1.54
N ALA A 68 23.54 -5.81 -0.83
CA ALA A 68 23.52 -5.83 0.64
C ALA A 68 22.46 -6.82 1.17
N TRP A 69 21.28 -6.84 0.55
CA TRP A 69 20.21 -7.75 0.92
C TRP A 69 20.58 -9.23 0.72
N ARG A 70 21.09 -9.61 -0.46
CA ARG A 70 21.49 -11.01 -0.75
C ARG A 70 22.62 -11.51 0.15
N HIS A 71 23.48 -10.62 0.63
CA HIS A 71 24.56 -10.95 1.56
C HIS A 71 24.10 -10.97 3.03
N THR A 72 22.87 -10.54 3.32
CA THR A 72 22.32 -10.61 4.67
C THR A 72 22.08 -12.07 5.06
N PRO A 73 22.61 -12.55 6.22
CA PRO A 73 22.41 -13.92 6.65
C PRO A 73 20.93 -14.31 6.71
N PRO A 74 20.56 -15.55 6.35
CA PRO A 74 19.15 -15.93 6.24
C PRO A 74 18.36 -15.79 7.56
N GLN A 75 19.01 -16.00 8.70
CA GLN A 75 18.42 -15.77 10.02
C GLN A 75 18.03 -14.30 10.25
N LYS A 76 18.86 -13.35 9.83
CA LYS A 76 18.56 -11.92 9.94
C LYS A 76 17.40 -11.52 9.02
N ARG A 77 17.35 -12.07 7.80
CA ARG A 77 16.21 -11.83 6.89
C ARG A 77 14.90 -12.35 7.49
N ALA A 78 14.92 -13.54 8.09
CA ALA A 78 13.77 -14.08 8.81
C ALA A 78 13.30 -13.17 9.95
N GLN A 79 14.22 -12.63 10.76
CA GLN A 79 13.87 -11.68 11.83
C GLN A 79 13.17 -10.42 11.30
N ILE A 80 13.65 -9.86 10.19
CA ILE A 80 13.03 -8.69 9.55
C ILE A 80 11.60 -9.03 9.10
N MET A 81 11.39 -10.19 8.48
CA MET A 81 10.07 -10.65 8.04
C MET A 81 9.13 -10.93 9.21
N PHE A 82 9.64 -11.49 10.32
CA PHE A 82 8.86 -11.66 11.54
C PHE A 82 8.45 -10.33 12.17
N ARG A 83 9.35 -9.34 12.21
CA ARG A 83 8.99 -8.01 12.70
C ARG A 83 7.95 -7.35 11.80
N PHE A 84 8.08 -7.49 10.49
CA PHE A 84 7.07 -7.01 9.54
C PHE A 84 5.71 -7.66 9.78
N LYS A 85 5.67 -8.99 9.95
CA LYS A 85 4.45 -9.73 10.31
C LYS A 85 3.82 -9.20 11.61
N GLN A 86 4.62 -9.00 12.66
CA GLN A 86 4.12 -8.44 13.93
C GLN A 86 3.49 -7.06 13.73
N LEU A 87 4.13 -6.18 12.96
CA LEU A 87 3.57 -4.86 12.65
C LEU A 87 2.23 -4.98 11.88
N LEU A 88 2.13 -5.90 10.92
CA LEU A 88 0.87 -6.15 10.22
C LEU A 88 -0.23 -6.65 11.16
N GLU A 89 0.10 -7.51 12.12
CA GLU A 89 -0.86 -8.03 13.12
C GLU A 89 -1.26 -6.95 14.13
N GLU A 90 -0.31 -6.14 14.61
CA GLU A 90 -0.52 -4.99 15.49
C GLU A 90 -1.47 -3.96 14.86
N HIS A 91 -1.36 -3.72 13.55
CA HIS A 91 -2.18 -2.75 12.80
C HIS A 91 -3.28 -3.40 11.94
N ALA A 92 -3.64 -4.66 12.21
CA ALA A 92 -4.53 -5.43 11.33
C ALA A 92 -5.90 -4.79 11.12
N GLU A 93 -6.47 -4.16 12.15
CA GLU A 93 -7.79 -3.52 12.07
C GLU A 93 -7.77 -2.29 11.17
N GLU A 94 -6.75 -1.44 11.32
CA GLU A 94 -6.53 -0.25 10.49
C GLU A 94 -6.29 -0.64 9.02
N ILE A 95 -5.43 -1.64 8.79
CA ILE A 95 -5.13 -2.15 7.45
C ILE A 95 -6.39 -2.74 6.81
N CYS A 96 -7.18 -3.53 7.54
CA CYS A 96 -8.45 -4.07 7.03
C CYS A 96 -9.42 -2.95 6.66
N ALA A 97 -9.53 -1.91 7.48
CA ALA A 97 -10.40 -0.77 7.19
C ALA A 97 -9.97 -0.04 5.90
N LEU A 98 -8.66 0.16 5.70
CA LEU A 98 -8.10 0.76 4.50
C LEU A 98 -8.35 -0.11 3.25
N VAL A 99 -8.09 -1.42 3.34
CA VAL A 99 -8.30 -2.36 2.23
C VAL A 99 -9.78 -2.45 1.84
N THR A 100 -10.70 -2.49 2.81
CA THR A 100 -12.14 -2.46 2.55
C THR A 100 -12.57 -1.14 1.92
N ALA A 101 -12.02 0.00 2.36
CA ALA A 101 -12.34 1.30 1.78
C ALA A 101 -11.91 1.43 0.31
N GLU A 102 -10.81 0.78 -0.09
CA GLU A 102 -10.28 0.83 -1.46
C GLU A 102 -10.90 -0.22 -2.39
N HIS A 103 -11.09 -1.45 -1.91
CA HIS A 103 -11.54 -2.56 -2.76
C HIS A 103 -13.01 -2.94 -2.58
N GLY A 104 -13.71 -2.43 -1.55
CA GLY A 104 -15.11 -2.76 -1.27
C GLY A 104 -15.35 -4.19 -0.79
N LYS A 105 -14.28 -4.94 -0.47
CA LYS A 105 -14.41 -6.28 0.11
C LYS A 105 -14.99 -6.20 1.52
N VAL A 106 -15.80 -7.19 1.88
CA VAL A 106 -16.28 -7.38 3.26
C VAL A 106 -15.06 -7.51 4.20
N ILE A 107 -15.07 -6.80 5.33
CA ILE A 107 -13.96 -6.74 6.30
C ILE A 107 -13.47 -8.14 6.70
N ASP A 108 -14.38 -9.11 6.79
CA ASP A 108 -14.04 -10.49 7.16
C ASP A 108 -13.24 -11.23 6.08
N ASP A 109 -13.37 -10.87 4.80
CA ASP A 109 -12.51 -11.42 3.75
C ASP A 109 -11.12 -10.78 3.76
N ALA A 110 -11.03 -9.47 4.03
CA ALA A 110 -9.74 -8.78 4.24
C ALA A 110 -8.98 -9.34 5.45
N ARG A 111 -9.67 -9.62 6.57
CA ARG A 111 -9.12 -10.34 7.72
C ARG A 111 -8.70 -11.76 7.35
N GLY A 112 -9.49 -12.45 6.54
CA GLY A 112 -9.17 -13.76 5.99
C GLY A 112 -7.88 -13.74 5.16
N GLU A 113 -7.69 -12.73 4.30
CA GLU A 113 -6.47 -12.54 3.49
C GLU A 113 -5.24 -12.24 4.34
N LEU A 114 -5.34 -11.33 5.31
CA LEU A 114 -4.25 -11.06 6.26
C LEU A 114 -3.90 -12.30 7.10
N GLY A 115 -4.91 -13.03 7.57
CA GLY A 115 -4.72 -14.27 8.33
C GLY A 115 -4.09 -15.40 7.51
N ARG A 116 -4.49 -15.55 6.23
CA ARG A 116 -3.88 -16.48 5.27
C ARG A 116 -2.43 -16.09 4.99
N GLY A 117 -2.16 -14.80 4.84
CA GLY A 117 -0.82 -14.23 4.79
C GLY A 117 -0.02 -14.66 6.01
N SER A 118 -0.44 -14.30 7.22
CA SER A 118 0.20 -14.63 8.53
C SER A 118 0.65 -16.10 8.61
N LYS A 119 -0.17 -17.02 8.08
CA LYS A 119 0.12 -18.46 8.06
C LYS A 119 1.26 -18.86 7.11
N LEU A 120 1.37 -18.22 5.94
CA LEU A 120 2.48 -18.44 5.00
C LEU A 120 3.82 -17.91 5.56
N TRP A 121 3.79 -16.78 6.29
CA TRP A 121 5.01 -16.22 6.92
C TRP A 121 5.58 -17.09 8.05
N ASN A 122 4.80 -18.03 8.57
CA ASN A 122 5.23 -18.98 9.60
C ASN A 122 6.03 -20.18 9.04
N MET A 123 6.14 -20.30 7.70
CA MET A 123 6.94 -21.36 7.08
C MET A 123 8.38 -20.87 6.85
N PRO A 124 9.40 -21.53 7.44
CA PRO A 124 10.78 -21.08 7.34
C PRO A 124 11.37 -21.15 5.91
N VAL A 125 10.68 -21.81 4.98
CA VAL A 125 11.25 -22.19 3.67
C VAL A 125 11.14 -21.07 2.62
N VAL A 126 10.17 -20.15 2.76
CA VAL A 126 9.88 -19.14 1.71
C VAL A 126 10.87 -17.97 1.74
N PHE A 127 11.44 -17.64 2.90
CA PHE A 127 12.31 -16.46 3.07
C PHE A 127 13.80 -16.71 2.82
N LEU A 128 14.19 -17.98 2.67
CA LEU A 128 15.61 -18.37 2.63
C LEU A 128 16.21 -18.29 1.22
N ASN A 129 15.41 -18.27 0.16
CA ASN A 129 15.87 -18.37 -1.23
C ASN A 129 15.71 -17.10 -2.10
N CYS A 130 15.27 -15.97 -1.52
CA CYS A 130 15.37 -14.65 -2.16
C CYS A 130 16.63 -13.89 -1.69
#